data_AF-A0A538NMK2-F1
#
_entry.id   AF-A0A538NMK2-F1
#
_cell.length_a   1.000
_cell.length_b   1.000
_cell.length_c   1.000
_cell.angle_alpha   90.00
_cell.angle_beta   90.00
_cell.angle_gamma   90.00
#
_symmetry.space_group_name_H-M   'P 1'
#
loop_
_entity.id
_entity.type
_entity.pdbx_description
1 polymer ?
#
loop_
_entity_poly.entity_id
_entity_poly.type
_entity_poly.pdbx_seq_one_letter_code
_entity_poly.pdbx_strand_id
1 'polypeptide(L)'
;MAVLLCALAGCGNPTIVGKWRTSADPGAMVWEFTKNGSVLVGTVRGRYQFGDQNRVKIETPFATSVYQMEIYGDRMILREANGSKLEFTRIRENRS
;
A
#
# COMPACT_ATOMS: atom_id res chain seq x y z
N MET A 1 3.72 44.62 -6.39
CA MET A 1 4.38 43.42 -5.81
C MET A 1 3.33 42.32 -5.72
N ALA A 2 3.31 41.38 -6.66
CA ALA A 2 2.41 40.24 -6.62
C ALA A 2 3.22 39.01 -6.18
N VAL A 3 2.99 38.53 -4.96
CA VAL A 3 3.60 37.30 -4.47
C VAL A 3 2.79 36.15 -5.04
N LEU A 4 3.31 35.52 -6.09
CA LEU A 4 2.75 34.30 -6.65
C LEU A 4 2.98 33.18 -5.63
N LEU A 5 1.95 32.85 -4.84
CA LEU A 5 1.95 31.68 -3.97
C LEU A 5 1.75 30.43 -4.84
N CYS A 6 2.86 29.88 -5.34
CA CYS A 6 2.86 28.55 -5.93
C CYS A 6 2.52 27.54 -4.83
N ALA A 7 1.25 27.10 -4.80
CA ALA A 7 0.84 25.94 -4.02
C ALA A 7 1.61 24.73 -4.57
N LEU A 8 2.68 24.33 -3.88
CA LEU A 8 3.34 23.06 -4.07
C LEU A 8 2.33 21.98 -3.73
N ALA A 9 1.58 21.50 -4.73
CA ALA A 9 0.91 20.21 -4.63
C ALA A 9 2.01 19.20 -4.27
N GLY A 10 1.97 18.70 -3.03
CA GLY A 10 3.07 17.93 -2.46
C GLY A 10 3.44 16.75 -3.34
N CYS A 11 4.64 16.77 -3.90
CA CYS A 11 5.34 15.60 -4.41
C CYS A 11 5.74 14.71 -3.22
N GLY A 12 4.75 14.19 -2.49
CA GLY A 12 4.97 13.12 -1.54
C GLY A 12 5.19 11.84 -2.32
N ASN A 13 6.33 11.18 -2.10
CA ASN A 13 6.54 9.83 -2.65
C ASN A 13 5.35 8.94 -2.27
N PRO A 14 4.80 8.15 -3.22
CA PRO A 14 3.69 7.25 -2.93
C PRO A 14 4.06 6.31 -1.78
N THR A 15 3.26 6.33 -0.70
CA THR A 15 3.51 5.52 0.50
C THR A 15 2.57 4.32 0.54
N ILE A 16 3.03 3.17 1.05
CA ILE A 16 2.17 2.00 1.28
C ILE A 16 1.09 2.26 2.34
N VAL A 17 1.27 3.24 3.22
CA VAL A 17 0.34 3.53 4.32
C VAL A 17 -1.05 3.88 3.77
N GLY A 18 -2.08 3.30 4.38
CA GLY A 18 -3.48 3.47 3.99
C GLY A 18 -4.18 2.14 3.65
N LYS A 19 -5.41 2.26 3.15
CA LYS A 19 -6.27 1.14 2.77
C LYS A 19 -6.17 0.87 1.27
N TRP A 20 -6.10 -0.40 0.91
CA TRP A 20 -5.92 -0.90 -0.44
C TRP A 20 -6.85 -2.07 -0.70
N ARG A 21 -7.52 -2.10 -1.85
CA ARG A 21 -8.40 -3.21 -2.26
C ARG A 21 -7.79 -4.01 -3.39
N THR A 22 -7.93 -5.33 -3.38
CA THR A 22 -7.35 -6.23 -4.39
C THR A 22 -8.07 -6.20 -5.75
N SER A 23 -9.30 -5.71 -5.80
CA SER A 23 -10.05 -5.50 -7.05
C SER A 23 -11.02 -4.32 -6.90
N ALA A 24 -11.74 -3.98 -7.98
CA ALA A 24 -12.76 -2.94 -7.95
C ALA A 24 -14.07 -3.39 -7.26
N ASP A 25 -14.21 -4.68 -6.96
CA ASP A 25 -15.43 -5.26 -6.42
C ASP A 25 -15.70 -4.78 -4.99
N PRO A 26 -16.96 -4.48 -4.62
CA PRO A 26 -17.29 -4.04 -3.26
C PRO A 26 -16.94 -5.05 -2.15
N GLY A 27 -16.88 -6.34 -2.49
CA GLY A 27 -16.50 -7.43 -1.58
C GLY A 27 -15.02 -7.81 -1.63
N ALA A 28 -14.18 -7.05 -2.35
CA ALA A 28 -12.77 -7.37 -2.49
C ALA A 28 -12.03 -7.31 -1.15
N MET A 29 -10.98 -8.11 -1.01
CA MET A 29 -10.15 -8.10 0.18
C MET A 29 -9.46 -6.74 0.34
N VAL A 30 -9.55 -6.19 1.56
CA VAL A 30 -8.92 -4.92 1.92
C VAL A 30 -7.70 -5.17 2.80
N TRP A 31 -6.61 -4.51 2.45
CA TRP A 31 -5.38 -4.47 3.22
C TRP A 31 -5.17 -3.06 3.76
N GLU A 32 -4.96 -2.92 5.06
CA GLU A 32 -4.71 -1.63 5.72
C GLU A 32 -3.32 -1.60 6.34
N PHE A 33 -2.47 -0.70 5.85
CA PHE A 33 -1.12 -0.51 6.33
C PHE A 33 -1.02 0.75 7.19
N THR A 34 -0.41 0.64 8.36
CA THR A 34 -0.24 1.76 9.29
C THR A 34 1.23 2.15 9.45
N LYS A 35 1.49 3.42 9.77
CA LYS A 35 2.85 3.98 9.89
C LYS A 35 3.76 3.24 10.90
N ASN A 36 3.18 2.52 11.86
CA ASN A 36 3.91 1.75 12.87
C ASN A 36 4.33 0.34 12.39
N GLY A 37 4.21 0.04 11.09
CA GLY A 37 4.61 -1.27 10.54
C GLY A 37 3.59 -2.38 10.78
N SER A 38 2.32 -2.05 11.07
CA SER A 38 1.25 -3.04 11.14
C SER A 38 0.50 -3.12 9.81
N VAL A 39 0.00 -4.32 9.48
CA VAL A 39 -0.88 -4.55 8.35
C VAL A 39 -2.10 -5.35 8.80
N LEU A 40 -3.29 -4.97 8.36
CA LEU A 40 -4.51 -5.76 8.52
C LEU A 40 -4.89 -6.32 7.15
N VAL A 41 -4.88 -7.65 7.01
CA VAL A 41 -5.27 -8.38 5.79
C VAL A 41 -6.67 -8.95 6.00
N GLY A 42 -7.69 -8.27 5.49
CA GLY A 42 -9.07 -8.57 5.86
C GLY A 42 -9.30 -8.38 7.37
N THR A 43 -9.38 -9.47 8.11
CA THR A 43 -9.48 -9.48 9.59
C THR A 43 -8.20 -9.95 10.30
N VAL A 44 -7.19 -10.38 9.53
CA VAL A 44 -5.95 -10.96 10.06
C VAL A 44 -4.93 -9.85 10.30
N ARG A 45 -4.52 -9.65 11.56
CA ARG A 45 -3.44 -8.72 11.89
C ARG A 45 -2.08 -9.33 11.60
N GLY A 46 -1.19 -8.51 11.04
CA GLY A 46 0.19 -8.83 10.74
C GLY A 46 1.11 -7.62 10.90
N ARG A 47 2.36 -7.81 10.52
CA ARG A 47 3.43 -6.80 10.53
C ARG A 47 4.04 -6.71 9.15
N TYR A 48 4.51 -5.53 8.79
CA TYR A 48 5.29 -5.34 7.57
C TYR A 48 6.57 -4.57 7.85
N GLN A 49 7.60 -4.88 7.08
CA GLN A 49 8.90 -4.24 7.15
C GLN A 49 9.45 -4.05 5.75
N PHE A 50 10.05 -2.89 5.48
CA PHE A 50 10.76 -2.67 4.22
C PHE A 50 12.12 -3.37 4.28
N GLY A 51 12.43 -4.10 3.21
CA GLY A 51 13.77 -4.62 2.97
C GLY A 51 14.49 -3.79 1.91
N ASP A 52 15.64 -4.30 1.47
CA ASP A 52 16.39 -3.68 0.38
C ASP A 52 15.64 -3.75 -0.96
N GLN A 53 16.05 -2.91 -1.91
CA GLN A 53 15.60 -2.97 -3.30
C GLN A 53 14.08 -2.88 -3.48
N ASN A 54 13.39 -2.04 -2.70
CA ASN A 54 11.94 -1.83 -2.78
C ASN A 54 11.13 -3.10 -2.47
N ARG A 55 11.63 -3.94 -1.57
CA ARG A 55 10.92 -5.12 -1.08
C ARG A 55 10.15 -4.82 0.18
N VAL A 56 9.02 -5.50 0.36
CA VAL A 56 8.26 -5.50 1.60
C VAL A 56 8.09 -6.93 2.09
N LYS A 57 8.52 -7.18 3.32
CA LYS A 57 8.24 -8.42 4.05
C LYS A 57 6.93 -8.24 4.80
N ILE A 58 6.02 -9.19 4.69
CA ILE A 58 4.74 -9.21 5.40
C ILE A 58 4.66 -10.51 6.19
N GLU A 59 4.40 -10.37 7.48
CA GLU A 59 4.30 -11.46 8.44
C GLU A 59 2.91 -11.46 9.05
N THR A 60 2.23 -12.60 8.95
CA THR A 60 0.93 -12.86 9.58
C THR A 60 1.07 -14.09 10.47
N PRO A 61 0.09 -14.41 11.33
CA PRO A 61 0.09 -15.66 12.11
C PRO A 61 0.15 -16.93 11.26
N PHE A 62 -0.20 -16.86 9.98
CA PHE A 62 -0.31 -18.02 9.10
C PHE A 62 0.84 -18.15 8.09
N ALA A 63 1.48 -17.03 7.73
CA ALA A 63 2.50 -17.02 6.68
C ALA A 63 3.42 -15.80 6.76
N THR A 64 4.61 -15.98 6.18
CA THR A 64 5.57 -14.90 5.90
C THR A 64 5.83 -14.86 4.41
N SER A 65 5.65 -13.69 3.79
CA SER A 65 5.91 -13.48 2.36
C SER A 65 6.79 -12.24 2.16
N VAL A 66 7.64 -12.30 1.13
CA VAL A 66 8.46 -11.16 0.70
C VAL A 66 8.07 -10.81 -0.72
N TYR A 67 7.69 -9.56 -0.94
CA TYR A 67 7.24 -9.06 -2.23
C TYR A 67 8.18 -7.98 -2.75
N GLN A 68 8.44 -8.02 -4.05
CA GLN A 68 8.87 -6.82 -4.76
C GLN A 68 7.66 -5.88 -4.85
N MET A 69 7.84 -4.63 -4.42
CA MET A 69 6.76 -3.65 -4.38
C MET A 69 6.93 -2.62 -5.48
N GLU A 70 5.82 -2.21 -6.07
CA GLU A 70 5.73 -1.07 -6.98
C GLU A 70 4.50 -0.24 -6.60
N ILE A 71 4.63 1.08 -6.48
CA ILE A 71 3.51 1.98 -6.20
C ILE A 71 3.51 3.11 -7.23
N TYR A 72 2.39 3.27 -7.93
CA TYR A 72 2.15 4.30 -8.93
C TYR A 72 0.81 4.99 -8.66
N GLY A 73 0.86 6.15 -8.01
CA GLY A 73 -0.35 6.88 -7.60
C GLY A 73 -1.24 6.05 -6.68
N ASP A 74 -2.42 5.67 -7.18
CA ASP A 74 -3.40 4.83 -6.46
C ASP A 74 -3.26 3.35 -6.76
N ARG A 75 -2.25 2.92 -7.53
CA ARG A 75 -2.01 1.50 -7.80
C ARG A 75 -0.81 1.02 -7.02
N MET A 76 -0.92 -0.19 -6.47
CA MET A 76 0.20 -0.92 -5.87
C MET A 76 0.22 -2.33 -6.44
N ILE A 77 1.42 -2.83 -6.75
CA ILE A 77 1.64 -4.21 -7.15
C ILE A 77 2.63 -4.83 -6.17
N LEU A 78 2.26 -5.98 -5.62
CA LEU A 78 3.15 -6.83 -4.83
C LEU A 78 3.42 -8.10 -5.62
N ARG A 79 4.68 -8.34 -5.98
CA ARG A 79 5.09 -9.50 -6.79
C ARG A 79 5.98 -10.44 -5.98
N GLU A 80 5.61 -11.71 -5.95
CA GLU A 80 6.44 -12.77 -5.37
C GLU A 80 7.57 -13.19 -6.31
N ALA A 81 8.58 -13.84 -5.76
CA ALA A 81 9.71 -14.37 -6.54
C ALA A 81 9.29 -15.39 -7.61
N ASN A 82 8.19 -16.13 -7.39
CA ASN A 82 7.62 -17.08 -8.34
C ASN A 82 6.85 -16.40 -9.51
N GLY A 83 6.72 -15.08 -9.50
CA GLY A 83 6.01 -14.30 -10.53
C GLY A 83 4.54 -14.02 -10.23
N SER A 84 3.95 -14.64 -9.19
CA SER A 84 2.60 -14.33 -8.72
C SER A 84 2.52 -12.88 -8.28
N LYS A 85 1.38 -12.23 -8.55
CA LYS A 85 1.18 -10.81 -8.22
C LYS A 85 -0.16 -10.57 -7.54
N LEU A 86 -0.14 -9.66 -6.58
CA LEU A 86 -1.31 -9.04 -6.01
C LEU A 86 -1.35 -7.59 -6.51
N GLU A 87 -2.47 -7.22 -7.12
CA GLU A 87 -2.70 -5.87 -7.60
C GLU A 87 -3.70 -5.18 -6.68
N PHE A 88 -3.42 -3.92 -6.37
CA PHE A 88 -4.23 -3.16 -5.44
C PHE A 88 -4.58 -1.80 -6.01
N THR A 89 -5.76 -1.31 -5.63
CA THR A 89 -6.16 0.08 -5.80
C THR A 89 -6.35 0.74 -4.43
N ARG A 90 -5.85 1.96 -4.27
CA ARG A 90 -6.01 2.73 -3.03
C ARG A 90 -7.48 3.06 -2.81
N ILE A 91 -7.96 2.87 -1.59
CA ILE A 91 -9.26 3.36 -1.16
C ILE A 91 -9.07 4.79 -0.70
N ARG A 92 -9.66 5.75 -1.43
CA ARG A 92 -9.76 7.14 -0.99
C ARG A 92 -10.99 7.23 -0.10
N GLU A 93 -10.81 7.65 1.15
CA GLU A 93 -11.96 8.10 1.94
C GLU A 93 -12.44 9.39 1.29
N ASN A 94 -13.62 9.36 0.65
CA ASN A 94 -14.29 10.60 0.27
C ASN A 94 -14.58 11.34 1.58
N ARG A 95 -13.82 12.41 1.86
CA ARG A 95 -14.30 13.42 2.79
C ARG A 95 -15.54 14.04 2.14
N SER A 96 -16.72 13.61 2.58
CA SER A 96 -17.97 14.33 2.39
C SER A 96 -17.95 15.60 3.24
#